data_AF-A0A2S4YLX1-F1
#
_entry.id   AF-A0A2S4YLX1-F1
#
_cell.length_a   1.000
_cell.length_b   1.000
_cell.length_c   1.000
_cell.angle_alpha   90.00
_cell.angle_beta   90.00
_cell.angle_gamma   90.00
#
_symmetry.space_group_name_H-M   'P 1'
#
loop_
_entity.id
_entity.type
_entity.pdbx_description
1 polymer ?
#
loop_
_entity_poly.entity_id
_entity_poly.type
_entity_poly.pdbx_seq_one_letter_code
_entity_poly.pdbx_strand_id
1 'polypeptide(L)'
;MVPAHEGGGVMRLDLLTEPVDGLDEALAAVDAFDQALLGGLLRPQPAQTQGLTALADAVAASPLAARVAEAADKAAAGAASEDHLLALAAARTAVLGAVHDALAARADEATGRTRAGEPAPPAAGEQPPNLLAAARSWLCDLARAGWQGIDHDVVAGSAQVVSAMLPDPGLRRLATLLDGFAAELAASCPGAAVDRVPVRRWADLWARGMLLTVPGAATAPATDTVTGRLLPLGVDLQEHAGAAQAQVHAVLEPADGGSPRLVRVSVSVPKPDTVLGAGVWQLLRPHLTLLTAAGEGRSMDLTDMPVTAEGDLIWHEEHARPGEHADPFATARVALPTATAAPAAPLDRHPVRLAEPVFLEGYGAEQDDEGLVFTVAGCRLAVDTDRVPAAGPLTPQTVAGSSACIGLLRWDAGDFVLQPLAVETTVRKKTVAVHAGAWAGGTTDKAGVKAEKAATDAVAVLRERAGRLLRA
;
A
#
# COMPACT_ATOMS: atom_id res chain seq x y z
N MET A 1 -16.94 -30.95 -22.06
CA MET A 1 -17.70 -31.33 -20.86
C MET A 1 -16.90 -30.84 -19.67
N VAL A 2 -17.28 -29.68 -19.13
CA VAL A 2 -16.67 -29.08 -17.95
C VAL A 2 -17.45 -29.61 -16.73
N PRO A 3 -16.81 -30.09 -15.66
CA PRO A 3 -17.54 -30.59 -14.51
C PRO A 3 -18.25 -29.44 -13.79
N ALA A 4 -19.50 -29.69 -13.37
CA ALA A 4 -20.27 -28.78 -12.54
C ALA A 4 -19.71 -28.74 -11.11
N HIS A 5 -19.67 -27.54 -10.53
CA HIS A 5 -19.29 -27.25 -9.16
C HIS A 5 -20.04 -28.11 -8.13
N GLU A 6 -19.29 -28.76 -7.25
CA GLU A 6 -19.79 -29.25 -5.96
C GLU A 6 -19.30 -28.31 -4.85
N GLY A 7 -20.21 -27.45 -4.36
CA GLY A 7 -20.23 -26.91 -2.99
C GLY A 7 -19.12 -25.96 -2.53
N GLY A 8 -19.38 -24.65 -2.58
CA GLY A 8 -18.66 -23.62 -1.81
C GLY A 8 -17.62 -22.86 -2.61
N GLY A 9 -17.65 -21.53 -2.51
CA GLY A 9 -16.75 -20.59 -3.21
C GLY A 9 -15.30 -20.70 -2.75
N VAL A 10 -14.61 -21.74 -3.21
CA VAL A 10 -13.17 -21.91 -3.00
C VAL A 10 -12.42 -21.18 -4.12
N MET A 11 -11.51 -20.30 -3.73
CA MET A 11 -10.64 -19.54 -4.62
C MET A 11 -9.82 -20.46 -5.55
N ARG A 12 -9.71 -20.09 -6.83
CA ARG A 12 -8.94 -20.79 -7.87
C ARG A 12 -7.47 -20.38 -7.82
N LEU A 13 -6.68 -21.05 -6.98
CA LEU A 13 -5.24 -20.74 -6.82
C LEU A 13 -4.39 -21.09 -8.05
N ASP A 14 -4.84 -22.02 -8.89
CA ASP A 14 -4.16 -22.38 -10.14
C ASP A 14 -3.93 -21.15 -11.03
N LEU A 15 -4.95 -20.29 -11.11
CA LEU A 15 -4.89 -19.02 -11.84
C LEU A 15 -3.82 -18.06 -11.30
N LEU A 16 -3.44 -18.14 -10.03
CA LEU A 16 -2.38 -17.26 -9.48
C LEU A 16 -0.97 -17.72 -9.86
N THR A 17 -0.82 -18.96 -10.31
CA THR A 17 0.48 -19.52 -10.71
C THR A 17 0.69 -19.56 -12.23
N GLU A 18 -0.37 -19.31 -12.99
CA GLU A 18 -0.29 -19.22 -14.45
C GLU A 18 0.31 -17.88 -14.88
N PRO A 19 1.15 -17.88 -15.94
CA PRO A 19 1.71 -16.64 -16.46
C PRO A 19 0.60 -15.66 -16.90
N VAL A 20 0.92 -14.38 -16.83
CA VAL A 20 0.09 -13.29 -17.35
C VAL A 20 0.78 -12.76 -18.60
N ASP A 21 0.07 -12.79 -19.73
CA ASP A 21 0.63 -12.39 -21.02
C ASP A 21 1.22 -10.97 -20.97
N GLY A 22 2.47 -10.82 -21.37
CA GLY A 22 3.17 -9.53 -21.43
C GLY A 22 3.64 -8.97 -20.08
N LEU A 23 3.39 -9.66 -18.97
CA LEU A 23 3.77 -9.20 -17.63
C LEU A 23 5.28 -9.08 -17.46
N ASP A 24 6.02 -10.12 -17.84
CA ASP A 24 7.47 -10.17 -17.69
C ASP A 24 8.14 -9.13 -18.58
N GLU A 25 7.68 -8.96 -19.82
CA GLU A 25 8.18 -7.95 -20.74
C GLU A 25 7.92 -6.53 -20.21
N ALA A 26 6.73 -6.28 -19.65
CA ALA A 26 6.38 -5.00 -19.04
C ALA A 26 7.29 -4.70 -17.83
N LEU A 27 7.44 -5.65 -16.91
CA LEU A 27 8.29 -5.48 -15.72
C LEU A 27 9.76 -5.30 -16.10
N ALA A 28 10.26 -6.02 -17.10
CA ALA A 28 11.61 -5.88 -17.62
C ALA A 28 11.87 -4.50 -18.23
N ALA A 29 10.89 -3.93 -18.95
CA ALA A 29 11.01 -2.57 -19.48
C ALA A 29 11.11 -1.52 -18.35
N VAL A 30 10.31 -1.68 -17.29
CA VAL A 30 10.38 -0.81 -16.11
C VAL A 30 11.71 -1.03 -15.35
N ASP A 31 12.18 -2.28 -15.20
CA ASP A 31 13.49 -2.57 -14.58
C ASP A 31 14.64 -1.91 -15.35
N ALA A 32 14.63 -1.99 -16.68
CA ALA A 32 15.66 -1.39 -17.52
C ALA A 32 15.67 0.14 -17.38
N PHE A 33 14.50 0.79 -17.31
CA PHE A 33 14.40 2.22 -17.03
C PHE A 33 14.88 2.58 -15.62
N ASP A 34 14.53 1.79 -14.61
CA ASP A 34 14.95 2.01 -13.23
C ASP A 34 16.48 1.90 -13.08
N GLN A 35 17.11 0.98 -13.81
CA GLN A 35 18.57 0.91 -13.93
C GLN A 35 19.16 2.14 -14.65
N ALA A 36 18.43 2.78 -15.56
CA ALA A 36 18.87 4.04 -16.16
C ALA A 36 18.93 5.17 -15.12
N LEU A 37 17.95 5.23 -14.20
CA LEU A 37 17.95 6.18 -13.08
C LEU A 37 19.06 5.92 -12.05
N LEU A 38 19.50 4.67 -11.89
CA LEU A 38 20.63 4.32 -11.02
C LEU A 38 21.90 5.09 -11.40
N GLY A 39 22.23 5.12 -12.70
CA GLY A 39 23.43 5.79 -13.23
C GLY A 39 23.22 7.26 -13.64
N GLY A 40 21.98 7.75 -13.61
CA GLY A 40 21.64 9.15 -13.93
C GLY A 40 21.51 9.45 -15.41
N LEU A 41 20.74 10.51 -15.71
CA LEU A 41 20.37 10.91 -17.07
C LEU A 41 21.13 12.14 -17.59
N LEU A 42 22.10 12.68 -16.85
CA LEU A 42 22.92 13.81 -17.30
C LEU A 42 23.92 13.40 -18.41
N ARG A 43 24.49 12.20 -18.30
CA ARG A 43 25.45 11.63 -19.26
C ARG A 43 25.21 10.12 -19.42
N PRO A 44 24.07 9.72 -20.01
CA PRO A 44 23.69 8.31 -20.10
C PRO A 44 24.72 7.52 -20.92
N GLN A 45 25.04 6.30 -20.47
CA GLN A 45 25.82 5.32 -21.24
C GLN A 45 24.88 4.50 -22.13
N PRO A 46 25.41 3.70 -23.08
CA PRO A 46 24.58 2.91 -23.99
C PRO A 46 23.54 2.02 -23.28
N ALA A 47 23.86 1.48 -22.10
CA ALA A 47 22.91 0.68 -21.31
C ALA A 47 21.72 1.51 -20.78
N GLN A 48 21.95 2.73 -20.28
CA GLN A 48 20.86 3.63 -19.90
C GLN A 48 20.00 4.03 -21.10
N THR A 49 20.63 4.27 -22.25
CA THR A 49 19.90 4.57 -23.50
C THR A 49 18.98 3.42 -23.90
N GLN A 50 19.43 2.17 -23.79
CA GLN A 50 18.59 0.99 -24.06
C GLN A 50 17.38 0.91 -23.11
N GLY A 51 17.57 1.20 -21.82
CA GLY A 51 16.46 1.24 -20.85
C GLY A 51 15.43 2.31 -21.17
N LEU A 52 15.86 3.48 -21.63
CA LEU A 52 14.97 4.55 -22.10
C LEU A 52 14.17 4.13 -23.33
N THR A 53 14.82 3.48 -24.31
CA THR A 53 14.15 2.96 -25.51
C THR A 53 13.13 1.87 -25.16
N ALA A 54 13.49 0.93 -24.29
CA ALA A 54 12.60 -0.14 -23.87
C ALA A 54 11.30 0.40 -23.22
N LEU A 55 11.41 1.45 -22.39
CA LEU A 55 10.23 2.11 -21.84
C LEU A 55 9.37 2.78 -22.91
N ALA A 56 9.99 3.44 -23.89
CA ALA A 56 9.27 4.06 -25.00
C ALA A 56 8.53 3.02 -25.87
N ASP A 57 9.17 1.87 -26.13
CA ASP A 57 8.59 0.76 -26.87
C ASP A 57 7.39 0.16 -26.14
N ALA A 58 7.48 0.00 -24.81
CA ALA A 58 6.41 -0.53 -23.97
C ALA A 58 5.10 0.31 -24.05
N VAL A 59 5.22 1.61 -24.35
CA VAL A 59 4.06 2.52 -24.48
C VAL A 59 3.79 2.95 -25.93
N ALA A 60 4.42 2.33 -26.92
CA ALA A 60 4.34 2.74 -28.33
C ALA A 60 2.94 2.61 -28.95
N ALA A 61 2.10 1.71 -28.41
CA ALA A 61 0.71 1.55 -28.83
C ALA A 61 -0.28 2.43 -28.04
N SER A 62 0.21 3.29 -27.14
CA SER A 62 -0.61 4.13 -26.27
C SER A 62 -0.69 5.59 -26.76
N PRO A 63 -1.61 6.41 -26.22
CA PRO A 63 -1.62 7.85 -26.46
C PRO A 63 -0.34 8.59 -26.03
N LEU A 64 0.52 7.98 -25.21
CA LEU A 64 1.79 8.57 -24.75
C LEU A 64 2.93 8.41 -25.76
N ALA A 65 2.78 7.55 -26.77
CA ALA A 65 3.86 7.06 -27.63
C ALA A 65 4.78 8.17 -28.18
N ALA A 66 4.20 9.17 -28.86
CA ALA A 66 4.99 10.23 -29.49
C ALA A 66 5.78 11.06 -28.48
N ARG A 67 5.15 11.39 -27.34
CA ARG A 67 5.77 12.23 -26.32
C ARG A 67 6.86 11.49 -25.55
N VAL A 68 6.67 10.20 -25.29
CA VAL A 68 7.63 9.36 -24.58
C VAL A 68 8.81 9.02 -25.47
N ALA A 69 8.59 8.74 -26.76
CA ALA A 69 9.67 8.55 -27.73
C ALA A 69 10.57 9.80 -27.79
N GLU A 70 9.98 11.00 -27.92
CA GLU A 70 10.73 12.25 -27.88
C GLU A 70 11.49 12.42 -26.56
N ALA A 71 10.85 12.15 -25.42
CA ALA A 71 11.47 12.27 -24.11
C ALA A 71 12.64 11.29 -23.93
N ALA A 72 12.50 10.05 -24.41
CA ALA A 72 13.54 9.03 -24.39
C ALA A 72 14.74 9.45 -25.25
N ASP A 73 14.52 9.97 -26.46
CA ASP A 73 15.57 10.48 -27.34
C ASP A 73 16.33 11.65 -26.69
N LYS A 74 15.60 12.59 -26.08
CA LYS A 74 16.21 13.74 -25.40
C LYS A 74 16.96 13.32 -24.14
N ALA A 75 16.44 12.37 -23.37
CA ALA A 75 17.12 11.82 -22.21
C ALA A 75 18.40 11.07 -22.62
N ALA A 76 18.34 10.24 -23.67
CA ALA A 76 19.49 9.52 -24.22
C ALA A 76 20.59 10.47 -24.74
N ALA A 77 20.22 11.66 -25.18
CA ALA A 77 21.16 12.72 -25.56
C ALA A 77 21.68 13.58 -24.39
N GLY A 78 21.25 13.31 -23.14
CA GLY A 78 21.59 14.12 -21.96
C GLY A 78 20.95 15.51 -21.96
N ALA A 79 19.85 15.70 -22.70
CA ALA A 79 19.20 16.98 -22.98
C ALA A 79 17.71 17.01 -22.58
N ALA A 80 17.28 16.11 -21.69
CA ALA A 80 15.91 16.08 -21.19
C ALA A 80 15.57 17.32 -20.36
N SER A 81 14.48 18.00 -20.72
CA SER A 81 13.87 19.05 -19.92
C SER A 81 12.99 18.45 -18.82
N GLU A 82 12.43 19.27 -17.95
CA GLU A 82 11.48 18.84 -16.93
C GLU A 82 10.28 18.11 -17.54
N ASP A 83 9.72 18.62 -18.64
CA ASP A 83 8.58 18.00 -19.32
C ASP A 83 8.94 16.63 -19.94
N HIS A 84 10.21 16.43 -20.34
CA HIS A 84 10.68 15.12 -20.80
C HIS A 84 10.76 14.12 -19.64
N LEU A 85 11.31 14.55 -18.49
CA LEU A 85 11.40 13.70 -17.30
C LEU A 85 10.00 13.37 -16.74
N LEU A 86 9.07 14.32 -16.80
CA LEU A 86 7.67 14.08 -16.43
C LEU A 86 6.99 13.08 -17.36
N ALA A 87 7.24 13.16 -18.67
CA ALA A 87 6.69 12.18 -19.63
C ALA A 87 7.24 10.76 -19.39
N LEU A 88 8.52 10.63 -19.03
CA LEU A 88 9.11 9.33 -18.67
C LEU A 88 8.52 8.78 -17.36
N ALA A 89 8.32 9.63 -16.35
CA ALA A 89 7.63 9.23 -15.12
C ALA A 89 6.20 8.76 -15.41
N ALA A 90 5.47 9.47 -16.27
CA ALA A 90 4.12 9.08 -16.69
C ALA A 90 4.10 7.74 -17.44
N ALA A 91 5.05 7.51 -18.34
CA ALA A 91 5.18 6.23 -19.06
C ALA A 91 5.41 5.07 -18.09
N ARG A 92 6.37 5.24 -17.16
CA ARG A 92 6.68 4.24 -16.14
C ARG A 92 5.46 3.90 -15.30
N THR A 93 4.74 4.91 -14.81
CA THR A 93 3.51 4.72 -14.03
C THR A 93 2.40 4.07 -14.87
N ALA A 94 2.26 4.41 -16.15
CA ALA A 94 1.27 3.79 -17.02
C ALA A 94 1.55 2.29 -17.25
N VAL A 95 2.81 1.89 -17.45
CA VAL A 95 3.18 0.48 -17.58
C VAL A 95 2.88 -0.28 -16.29
N LEU A 96 3.27 0.26 -15.12
CA LEU A 96 2.96 -0.36 -13.83
C LEU A 96 1.45 -0.38 -13.53
N GLY A 97 0.70 0.60 -14.01
CA GLY A 97 -0.75 0.62 -13.95
C GLY A 97 -1.37 -0.49 -14.79
N ALA A 98 -0.86 -0.74 -16.01
CA ALA A 98 -1.30 -1.85 -16.84
C ALA A 98 -0.97 -3.22 -16.20
N VAL A 99 0.20 -3.34 -15.58
CA VAL A 99 0.57 -4.54 -14.79
C VAL A 99 -0.39 -4.74 -13.63
N HIS A 100 -0.67 -3.67 -12.87
CA HIS A 100 -1.63 -3.72 -11.77
C HIS A 100 -3.01 -4.20 -12.27
N ASP A 101 -3.50 -3.64 -13.37
CA ASP A 101 -4.83 -3.97 -13.88
C ASP A 101 -4.93 -5.43 -14.36
N ALA A 102 -3.85 -5.96 -14.96
CA ALA A 102 -3.78 -7.37 -15.34
C ALA A 102 -3.75 -8.31 -14.12
N LEU A 103 -2.97 -7.97 -13.09
CA LEU A 103 -2.90 -8.73 -11.84
C LEU A 103 -4.21 -8.66 -11.04
N ALA A 104 -4.85 -7.49 -10.99
CA ALA A 104 -6.15 -7.30 -10.36
C ALA A 104 -7.24 -8.11 -11.07
N ALA A 105 -7.25 -8.13 -12.40
CA ALA A 105 -8.16 -8.97 -13.17
C ALA A 105 -7.94 -10.47 -12.85
N ARG A 106 -6.68 -10.91 -12.71
CA ARG A 106 -6.36 -12.29 -12.33
C ARG A 106 -6.82 -12.62 -10.91
N ALA A 107 -6.66 -11.69 -9.97
CA ALA A 107 -7.16 -11.85 -8.61
C ALA A 107 -8.70 -11.90 -8.56
N ASP A 108 -9.38 -11.08 -9.37
CA ASP A 108 -10.83 -11.08 -9.50
C ASP A 108 -11.32 -12.43 -10.07
N GLU A 109 -10.67 -12.97 -11.10
CA GLU A 109 -10.99 -14.29 -11.65
C GLU A 109 -10.74 -15.42 -10.63
N ALA A 110 -9.61 -15.38 -9.93
CA ALA A 110 -9.26 -16.37 -8.91
C ALA A 110 -10.27 -16.38 -7.75
N THR A 111 -10.79 -15.22 -7.37
CA THR A 111 -11.75 -15.08 -6.27
C THR A 111 -13.21 -15.15 -6.72
N GLY A 112 -13.49 -15.16 -8.03
CA GLY A 112 -14.83 -15.06 -8.59
C GLY A 112 -15.49 -13.70 -8.34
N ARG A 113 -14.69 -12.66 -8.08
CA ARG A 113 -15.15 -11.34 -7.65
C ARG A 113 -15.43 -10.44 -8.85
N THR A 114 -16.38 -9.52 -8.67
CA THR A 114 -16.64 -8.44 -9.63
C THR A 114 -16.09 -7.12 -9.13
N ARG A 115 -15.60 -6.29 -10.04
CA ARG A 115 -15.09 -4.96 -9.75
C ARG A 115 -16.00 -3.89 -10.34
N ALA A 116 -16.27 -2.85 -9.56
CA ALA A 116 -17.06 -1.71 -10.03
C ALA A 116 -16.32 -0.96 -11.15
N GLY A 117 -17.10 -0.34 -12.04
CA GLY A 117 -16.57 0.42 -13.17
C GLY A 117 -15.84 1.69 -12.74
N GLU A 118 -14.95 2.17 -13.59
CA GLU A 118 -14.16 3.37 -13.32
C GLU A 118 -15.06 4.63 -13.30
N PRO A 119 -14.97 5.47 -12.25
CA PRO A 119 -15.67 6.75 -12.23
C PRO A 119 -15.07 7.73 -13.24
N ALA A 120 -15.86 8.71 -13.67
CA ALA A 120 -15.36 9.77 -14.55
C ALA A 120 -14.23 10.57 -13.86
N PRO A 121 -13.21 11.02 -14.61
CA PRO A 121 -12.13 11.79 -14.03
C PRO A 121 -12.67 13.12 -13.46
N PRO A 122 -12.26 13.49 -12.23
CA PRO A 122 -12.67 14.75 -11.64
C PRO A 122 -12.07 15.94 -12.40
N ALA A 123 -12.72 17.11 -12.30
CA ALA A 123 -12.19 18.34 -12.86
C ALA A 123 -10.91 18.77 -12.13
N ALA A 124 -9.92 19.29 -12.88
CA ALA A 124 -8.66 19.76 -12.31
C ALA A 124 -8.90 20.98 -11.41
N GLY A 125 -8.43 20.92 -10.17
CA GLY A 125 -8.40 22.07 -9.27
C GLY A 125 -7.22 23.01 -9.54
N GLU A 126 -7.35 24.29 -9.17
CA GLU A 126 -6.25 25.25 -9.19
C GLU A 126 -5.33 25.02 -7.98
N GLN A 127 -4.02 24.89 -8.22
CA GLN A 127 -2.99 24.75 -7.18
C GLN A 127 -1.87 25.78 -7.41
N PRO A 128 -1.20 26.26 -6.34
CA PRO A 128 -0.15 27.27 -6.46
C PRO A 128 1.04 26.72 -7.27
N PRO A 129 1.29 27.26 -8.47
CA PRO A 129 2.21 26.63 -9.44
C PRO A 129 3.68 26.71 -9.04
N ASN A 130 4.05 27.66 -8.17
CA ASN A 130 5.45 27.93 -7.82
C ASN A 130 6.10 26.85 -6.94
N LEU A 131 5.39 26.33 -5.93
CA LEU A 131 5.93 25.26 -5.07
C LEU A 131 6.00 23.92 -5.80
N LEU A 132 5.02 23.63 -6.65
CA LEU A 132 5.02 22.43 -7.50
C LEU A 132 6.20 22.44 -8.49
N ALA A 133 6.52 23.59 -9.08
CA ALA A 133 7.68 23.75 -9.94
C ALA A 133 9.01 23.54 -9.18
N ALA A 134 9.14 24.07 -7.96
CA ALA A 134 10.33 23.88 -7.14
C ALA A 134 10.54 22.40 -6.77
N ALA A 135 9.47 21.69 -6.37
CA ALA A 135 9.51 20.25 -6.12
C ALA A 135 9.93 19.46 -7.37
N ARG A 136 9.38 19.83 -8.53
CA ARG A 136 9.71 19.19 -9.81
C ARG A 136 11.17 19.41 -10.21
N SER A 137 11.68 20.62 -10.02
CA SER A 137 13.10 20.93 -10.28
C SER A 137 14.02 20.02 -9.46
N TRP A 138 13.75 19.88 -8.15
CA TRP A 138 14.54 18.99 -7.28
C TRP A 138 14.49 17.52 -7.75
N LEU A 139 13.31 17.02 -8.10
CA LEU A 139 13.15 15.66 -8.65
C LEU A 139 13.87 15.48 -10.00
N CYS A 140 13.93 16.53 -10.82
CA CYS A 140 14.70 16.50 -12.07
C CYS A 140 16.20 16.43 -11.81
N ASP A 141 16.69 17.15 -10.81
CA ASP A 141 18.10 17.11 -10.42
C ASP A 141 18.51 15.74 -9.89
N LEU A 142 17.62 15.08 -9.12
CA LEU A 142 17.80 13.68 -8.72
C LEU A 142 17.93 12.74 -9.92
N ALA A 143 17.03 12.82 -10.90
CA ALA A 143 17.09 11.96 -12.09
C ALA A 143 18.35 12.22 -12.95
N ARG A 144 18.81 13.47 -13.02
CA ARG A 144 20.04 13.84 -13.73
C ARG A 144 21.28 13.29 -13.04
N ALA A 145 21.37 13.46 -11.72
CA ALA A 145 22.48 12.96 -10.92
C ALA A 145 22.52 11.42 -10.88
N GLY A 146 21.34 10.80 -10.81
CA GLY A 146 21.18 9.36 -10.57
C GLY A 146 21.46 8.96 -9.12
N TRP A 147 20.98 7.78 -8.73
CA TRP A 147 21.09 7.32 -7.34
C TRP A 147 22.53 7.18 -6.85
N GLN A 148 23.45 6.78 -7.73
CA GLN A 148 24.88 6.69 -7.40
C GLN A 148 25.58 8.06 -7.37
N GLY A 149 24.97 9.09 -7.96
CA GLY A 149 25.51 10.45 -8.06
C GLY A 149 24.98 11.41 -6.99
N ILE A 150 24.10 10.98 -6.09
CA ILE A 150 23.57 11.85 -5.03
C ILE A 150 24.65 12.22 -4.01
N ASP A 151 24.65 13.48 -3.60
CA ASP A 151 25.45 14.03 -2.51
C ASP A 151 24.58 14.80 -1.51
N HIS A 152 25.20 15.31 -0.44
CA HIS A 152 24.48 15.99 0.64
C HIS A 152 23.80 17.27 0.16
N ASP A 153 24.36 17.96 -0.84
CA ASP A 153 23.83 19.23 -1.34
C ASP A 153 22.55 18.98 -2.17
N VAL A 154 22.57 17.99 -3.06
CA VAL A 154 21.40 17.57 -3.84
C VAL A 154 20.26 17.11 -2.93
N VAL A 155 20.57 16.31 -1.91
CA VAL A 155 19.55 15.82 -0.97
C VAL A 155 18.96 16.95 -0.12
N ALA A 156 19.82 17.86 0.40
CA ALA A 156 19.40 18.99 1.21
C ALA A 156 18.51 20.00 0.44
N GLY A 157 18.57 20.02 -0.90
CA GLY A 157 17.75 20.88 -1.75
C GLY A 157 16.22 20.74 -1.54
N SER A 158 15.75 19.60 -1.03
CA SER A 158 14.33 19.37 -0.72
C SER A 158 13.81 20.16 0.48
N ALA A 159 14.67 20.49 1.46
CA ALA A 159 14.23 20.87 2.80
C ALA A 159 13.35 22.13 2.82
N GLN A 160 13.74 23.16 2.06
CA GLN A 160 12.97 24.41 1.98
C GLN A 160 11.63 24.21 1.26
N VAL A 161 11.60 23.38 0.21
CA VAL A 161 10.40 23.09 -0.56
C VAL A 161 9.39 22.33 0.30
N VAL A 162 9.83 21.27 0.99
CA VAL A 162 9.00 20.49 1.91
C VAL A 162 8.46 21.38 3.03
N SER A 163 9.32 22.18 3.67
CA SER A 163 8.92 23.08 4.75
C SER A 163 7.86 24.10 4.32
N ALA A 164 7.96 24.62 3.09
CA ALA A 164 6.98 25.56 2.54
C ALA A 164 5.64 24.90 2.16
N MET A 165 5.65 23.61 1.80
CA MET A 165 4.45 22.87 1.39
C MET A 165 3.64 22.31 2.56
N LEU A 166 4.28 21.89 3.65
CA LEU A 166 3.60 21.26 4.80
C LEU A 166 2.42 22.05 5.41
N PRO A 167 2.47 23.40 5.51
CA PRO A 167 1.34 24.17 6.03
C PRO A 167 0.06 24.00 5.20
N ASP A 168 0.16 23.88 3.87
CA ASP A 168 -0.97 23.78 2.95
C ASP A 168 -1.52 22.34 2.85
N PRO A 169 -2.75 22.06 3.32
CA PRO A 169 -3.37 20.74 3.23
C PRO A 169 -3.36 20.12 1.83
N GLY A 170 -3.53 20.92 0.77
CA GLY A 170 -3.55 20.45 -0.61
C GLY A 170 -2.19 19.99 -1.12
N LEU A 171 -1.10 20.38 -0.45
CA LEU A 171 0.27 20.05 -0.80
C LEU A 171 0.90 19.00 0.14
N ARG A 172 0.27 18.71 1.29
CA ARG A 172 0.81 17.78 2.30
C ARG A 172 1.10 16.39 1.76
N ARG A 173 0.26 15.86 0.85
CA ARG A 173 0.49 14.53 0.24
C ARG A 173 1.85 14.47 -0.45
N LEU A 174 2.16 15.47 -1.28
CA LEU A 174 3.46 15.56 -1.95
C LEU A 174 4.57 15.89 -0.95
N ALA A 175 4.34 16.84 -0.03
CA ALA A 175 5.34 17.21 0.97
C ALA A 175 5.82 16.02 1.81
N THR A 176 4.90 15.20 2.32
CA THR A 176 5.22 13.99 3.12
C THR A 176 5.94 12.93 2.28
N LEU A 177 5.58 12.78 1.00
CA LEU A 177 6.31 11.87 0.11
C LEU A 177 7.75 12.34 -0.11
N LEU A 178 7.95 13.62 -0.40
CA LEU A 178 9.29 14.17 -0.64
C LEU A 178 10.13 14.16 0.63
N ASP A 179 9.54 14.44 1.79
CA ASP A 179 10.20 14.35 3.10
C ASP A 179 10.72 12.93 3.38
N GLY A 180 9.86 11.93 3.23
CA GLY A 180 10.24 10.52 3.38
C GLY A 180 11.30 10.09 2.38
N PHE A 181 11.16 10.48 1.11
CA PHE A 181 12.14 10.15 0.08
C PHE A 181 13.50 10.81 0.36
N ALA A 182 13.51 12.10 0.72
CA ALA A 182 14.74 12.81 1.08
C ALA A 182 15.44 12.20 2.29
N ALA A 183 14.68 11.73 3.29
CA ALA A 183 15.23 11.05 4.47
C ALA A 183 15.96 9.75 4.11
N GLU A 184 15.41 8.96 3.18
CA GLU A 184 16.08 7.74 2.70
C GLU A 184 17.33 8.00 1.88
N LEU A 185 17.27 9.01 1.01
CA LEU A 185 18.43 9.47 0.25
C LEU A 185 19.53 9.98 1.19
N ALA A 186 19.17 10.74 2.22
CA ALA A 186 20.11 11.25 3.23
C ALA A 186 20.77 10.12 4.02
N ALA A 187 20.02 9.08 4.40
CA ALA A 187 20.55 7.90 5.09
C ALA A 187 21.51 7.09 4.21
N SER A 188 21.43 7.27 2.89
CA SER A 188 22.22 6.56 1.88
C SER A 188 23.27 7.47 1.21
N CYS A 189 23.54 8.65 1.79
CA CYS A 189 24.42 9.64 1.20
C CYS A 189 25.86 9.50 1.74
N PRO A 190 26.91 9.56 0.88
CA PRO A 190 26.87 9.69 -0.58
C PRO A 190 26.43 8.41 -1.27
N GLY A 191 25.66 8.54 -2.36
CA GLY A 191 25.08 7.39 -3.07
C GLY A 191 26.12 6.41 -3.62
N ALA A 192 27.31 6.90 -3.95
CA ALA A 192 28.43 6.08 -4.42
C ALA A 192 28.96 5.09 -3.38
N ALA A 193 28.66 5.28 -2.09
CA ALA A 193 29.09 4.41 -1.00
C ALA A 193 28.04 3.36 -0.60
N VAL A 194 26.90 3.30 -1.29
CA VAL A 194 25.78 2.42 -0.96
C VAL A 194 25.99 1.03 -1.57
N ASP A 195 26.09 0.00 -0.73
CA ASP A 195 26.29 -1.38 -1.18
C ASP A 195 25.09 -1.92 -1.99
N ARG A 196 23.87 -1.55 -1.62
CA ARG A 196 22.63 -1.97 -2.31
C ARG A 196 21.64 -0.82 -2.37
N VAL A 197 21.41 -0.31 -3.58
CA VAL A 197 20.39 0.71 -3.84
C VAL A 197 19.02 0.04 -4.01
N PRO A 198 17.96 0.50 -3.33
CA PRO A 198 16.59 -0.01 -3.52
C PRO A 198 15.97 0.59 -4.80
N VAL A 199 16.54 0.25 -5.96
CA VAL A 199 16.31 0.92 -7.25
C VAL A 199 14.82 1.08 -7.59
N ARG A 200 14.06 -0.02 -7.55
CA ARG A 200 12.61 -0.03 -7.85
C ARG A 200 11.85 0.96 -6.96
N ARG A 201 12.13 0.91 -5.65
CA ARG A 201 11.44 1.71 -4.64
C ARG A 201 11.73 3.21 -4.81
N TRP A 202 12.98 3.59 -5.07
CA TRP A 202 13.34 4.99 -5.31
C TRP A 202 12.80 5.50 -6.64
N ALA A 203 12.75 4.67 -7.68
CA ALA A 203 12.10 5.01 -8.93
C ALA A 203 10.57 5.17 -8.76
N ASP A 204 9.92 4.35 -7.93
CA ASP A 204 8.50 4.51 -7.57
C ASP A 204 8.23 5.85 -6.88
N LEU A 205 9.04 6.19 -5.86
CA LEU A 205 8.92 7.47 -5.15
C LEU A 205 9.19 8.67 -6.07
N TRP A 206 10.20 8.57 -6.92
CA TRP A 206 10.53 9.62 -7.89
C TRP A 206 9.39 9.83 -8.90
N ALA A 207 8.91 8.76 -9.54
CA ALA A 207 7.84 8.87 -10.53
C ALA A 207 6.54 9.38 -9.90
N ARG A 208 6.21 8.88 -8.70
CA ARG A 208 5.05 9.36 -7.94
C ARG A 208 5.18 10.83 -7.56
N GLY A 209 6.36 11.26 -7.10
CA GLY A 209 6.66 12.66 -6.81
C GLY A 209 6.49 13.54 -8.04
N MET A 210 7.05 13.13 -9.18
CA MET A 210 6.96 13.85 -10.46
C MET A 210 5.50 14.06 -10.86
N LEU A 211 4.67 13.01 -10.83
CA LEU A 211 3.26 13.09 -11.20
C LEU A 211 2.44 13.96 -10.25
N LEU A 212 2.72 13.90 -8.93
CA LEU A 212 2.06 14.77 -7.96
C LEU A 212 2.44 16.25 -8.09
N THR A 213 3.48 16.59 -8.86
CA THR A 213 3.78 17.99 -9.21
C THR A 213 2.89 18.53 -10.33
N VAL A 214 2.08 17.70 -10.99
CA VAL A 214 1.12 18.16 -12.00
C VAL A 214 -0.08 18.78 -11.29
N PRO A 215 -0.46 20.03 -11.60
CA PRO A 215 -1.61 20.68 -10.98
C PRO A 215 -2.86 19.81 -11.07
N GLY A 216 -3.50 19.58 -9.93
CA GLY A 216 -4.70 18.76 -9.82
C GLY A 216 -4.45 17.25 -9.62
N ALA A 217 -3.22 16.75 -9.79
CA ALA A 217 -2.90 15.34 -9.55
C ALA A 217 -3.00 14.94 -8.06
N ALA A 218 -2.84 15.91 -7.16
CA ALA A 218 -2.99 15.72 -5.71
C ALA A 218 -4.38 16.12 -5.18
N THR A 219 -5.36 16.38 -6.05
CA THR A 219 -6.71 16.78 -5.63
C THR A 219 -7.31 15.71 -4.73
N ALA A 220 -7.96 16.13 -3.64
CA ALA A 220 -8.68 15.20 -2.79
C ALA A 220 -9.71 14.42 -3.63
N PRO A 221 -9.82 13.09 -3.44
CA PRO A 221 -10.79 12.30 -4.19
C PRO A 221 -12.20 12.83 -3.90
N ALA A 222 -13.07 12.82 -4.91
CA ALA A 222 -14.49 13.06 -4.69
C ALA A 222 -15.03 12.01 -3.71
N THR A 223 -15.87 12.47 -2.79
CA THR A 223 -16.48 11.63 -1.76
C THR A 223 -17.99 11.59 -1.96
N ASP A 224 -18.54 10.39 -1.99
CA ASP A 224 -19.96 10.17 -1.76
C ASP A 224 -20.18 9.85 -0.27
N THR A 225 -21.41 9.54 0.12
CA THR A 225 -21.72 9.03 1.46
C THR A 225 -22.31 7.63 1.39
N VAL A 226 -22.11 6.86 2.46
CA VAL A 226 -22.68 5.52 2.59
C VAL A 226 -23.28 5.27 3.96
N THR A 227 -24.41 4.58 3.96
CA THR A 227 -25.16 4.16 5.15
C THR A 227 -25.36 2.65 5.07
N GLY A 228 -25.08 1.94 6.16
CA GLY A 228 -25.09 0.48 6.15
C GLY A 228 -24.33 -0.12 7.31
N ARG A 229 -24.12 -1.44 7.25
CA ARG A 229 -23.40 -2.21 8.27
C ARG A 229 -22.01 -2.55 7.77
N LEU A 230 -21.00 -2.14 8.51
CA LEU A 230 -19.59 -2.45 8.26
C LEU A 230 -19.18 -3.70 9.05
N LEU A 231 -18.58 -4.67 8.38
CA LEU A 231 -18.13 -5.94 8.93
C LEU A 231 -16.60 -6.04 8.80
N PRO A 232 -15.83 -5.71 9.85
CA PRO A 232 -14.38 -5.81 9.82
C PRO A 232 -13.89 -7.25 9.59
N LEU A 233 -12.94 -7.43 8.66
CA LEU A 233 -12.28 -8.70 8.37
C LEU A 233 -10.93 -8.82 9.12
N GLY A 234 -10.18 -7.73 9.17
CA GLY A 234 -8.85 -7.70 9.77
C GLY A 234 -8.18 -6.34 9.65
N VAL A 235 -7.02 -6.21 10.28
CA VAL A 235 -6.24 -4.97 10.32
C VAL A 235 -4.83 -5.23 9.81
N ASP A 236 -4.42 -4.53 8.76
CA ASP A 236 -3.04 -4.40 8.32
C ASP A 236 -2.39 -3.24 9.07
N LEU A 237 -1.24 -3.48 9.72
CA LEU A 237 -0.49 -2.45 10.44
C LEU A 237 0.83 -2.20 9.71
N GLN A 238 0.95 -1.00 9.15
CA GLN A 238 2.11 -0.54 8.41
C GLN A 238 2.92 0.42 9.28
N GLU A 239 4.19 0.10 9.49
CA GLU A 239 5.10 0.90 10.30
C GLU A 239 6.22 1.49 9.44
N HIS A 240 6.44 2.79 9.60
CA HIS A 240 7.61 3.51 9.12
C HIS A 240 8.35 4.15 10.32
N ALA A 241 9.59 4.58 10.12
CA ALA A 241 10.36 5.24 11.17
C ALA A 241 9.66 6.51 11.71
N GLY A 242 8.99 7.26 10.83
CA GLY A 242 8.32 8.53 11.17
C GLY A 242 6.79 8.46 11.31
N ALA A 243 6.16 7.34 10.98
CA ALA A 243 4.71 7.23 10.92
C ALA A 243 4.24 5.78 11.09
N ALA A 244 2.99 5.60 11.49
CA ALA A 244 2.32 4.31 11.43
C ALA A 244 0.92 4.47 10.83
N GLN A 245 0.44 3.43 10.16
CA GLN A 245 -0.93 3.35 9.65
C GLN A 245 -1.55 2.01 10.05
N ALA A 246 -2.76 2.04 10.59
CA ALA A 246 -3.62 0.87 10.66
C ALA A 246 -4.67 0.98 9.54
N GLN A 247 -4.77 -0.05 8.70
CA GLN A 247 -5.76 -0.18 7.66
C GLN A 247 -6.69 -1.35 7.98
N VAL A 248 -7.96 -1.03 8.25
CA VAL A 248 -9.00 -2.03 8.48
C VAL A 248 -9.60 -2.40 7.13
N HIS A 249 -9.56 -3.69 6.80
CA HIS A 249 -10.26 -4.24 5.64
C HIS A 249 -11.62 -4.77 6.09
N ALA A 250 -12.69 -4.45 5.36
CA ALA A 250 -14.04 -4.77 5.77
C ALA A 250 -14.97 -5.03 4.58
N VAL A 251 -16.08 -5.71 4.85
CA VAL A 251 -17.23 -5.78 3.95
C VAL A 251 -18.29 -4.78 4.44
N LEU A 252 -18.78 -3.94 3.55
CA LEU A 252 -19.89 -3.03 3.80
C LEU A 252 -21.16 -3.60 3.19
N GLU A 253 -22.20 -3.78 4.00
CA GLU A 253 -23.55 -4.13 3.59
C GLU A 253 -24.39 -2.84 3.54
N PRO A 254 -24.73 -2.32 2.34
CA PRO A 254 -25.53 -1.11 2.21
C PRO A 254 -26.93 -1.25 2.83
N ALA A 255 -27.41 -0.21 3.53
CA ALA A 255 -28.74 -0.21 4.15
C ALA A 255 -29.89 -0.23 3.14
N ASP A 256 -29.63 0.16 1.89
CA ASP A 256 -30.58 0.12 0.78
C ASP A 256 -30.75 -1.30 0.18
N GLY A 257 -30.05 -2.30 0.71
CA GLY A 257 -30.07 -3.68 0.23
C GLY A 257 -29.26 -3.89 -1.05
N GLY A 258 -28.41 -2.93 -1.44
CA GLY A 258 -27.47 -3.09 -2.53
C GLY A 258 -26.42 -4.18 -2.28
N SER A 259 -25.65 -4.52 -3.32
CA SER A 259 -24.59 -5.52 -3.22
C SER A 259 -23.54 -5.13 -2.17
N PRO A 260 -23.05 -6.09 -1.36
CA PRO A 260 -21.94 -5.84 -0.44
C PRO A 260 -20.72 -5.31 -1.19
N ARG A 261 -19.93 -4.48 -0.52
CA ARG A 261 -18.76 -3.80 -1.10
C ARG A 261 -17.53 -4.04 -0.24
N LEU A 262 -16.38 -4.26 -0.86
CA LEU A 262 -15.11 -4.19 -0.17
C LEU A 262 -14.78 -2.73 0.11
N VAL A 263 -14.45 -2.44 1.37
CA VAL A 263 -14.05 -1.12 1.80
C VAL A 263 -12.83 -1.20 2.71
N ARG A 264 -12.11 -0.09 2.79
CA ARG A 264 -10.95 0.07 3.66
C ARG A 264 -11.14 1.29 4.54
N VAL A 265 -10.59 1.23 5.75
CA VAL A 265 -10.49 2.39 6.62
C VAL A 265 -9.05 2.54 7.07
N SER A 266 -8.40 3.64 6.72
CA SER A 266 -7.01 3.91 7.10
C SER A 266 -6.94 5.00 8.16
N VAL A 267 -6.22 4.72 9.24
CA VAL A 267 -5.87 5.68 10.29
C VAL A 267 -4.36 5.79 10.36
N SER A 268 -3.83 6.99 10.15
CA SER A 268 -2.39 7.28 10.18
C SER A 268 -2.03 8.26 11.29
N VAL A 269 -0.91 8.00 11.95
CA VAL A 269 -0.39 8.86 13.02
C VAL A 269 1.12 9.08 12.85
N PRO A 270 1.62 10.30 13.13
CA PRO A 270 3.06 10.52 13.23
C PRO A 270 3.61 9.72 14.41
N LYS A 271 4.79 9.12 14.23
CA LYS A 271 5.40 8.22 15.20
C LYS A 271 6.91 8.52 15.30
N PRO A 272 7.48 8.66 16.51
CA PRO A 272 8.93 8.62 16.69
C PRO A 272 9.46 7.21 16.43
N ASP A 273 10.64 7.08 15.83
CA ASP A 273 11.30 5.79 15.52
C ASP A 273 11.45 4.85 16.73
N THR A 274 11.58 5.42 17.92
CA THR A 274 11.65 4.72 19.22
C THR A 274 10.35 4.03 19.67
N VAL A 275 9.19 4.39 19.11
CA VAL A 275 7.92 3.73 19.43
C VAL A 275 7.77 2.53 18.52
N LEU A 276 7.84 1.31 19.06
CA LEU A 276 7.78 0.06 18.29
C LEU A 276 6.74 -0.90 18.88
N GLY A 277 6.31 -1.89 18.09
CA GLY A 277 5.44 -2.97 18.53
C GLY A 277 4.11 -2.45 19.10
N ALA A 278 3.66 -3.02 20.23
CA ALA A 278 2.36 -2.67 20.81
C ALA A 278 2.19 -1.18 21.17
N GLY A 279 3.29 -0.43 21.30
CA GLY A 279 3.26 1.02 21.53
C GLY A 279 2.58 1.81 20.41
N VAL A 280 2.60 1.27 19.19
CA VAL A 280 1.98 1.89 18.02
C VAL A 280 0.47 2.05 18.21
N TRP A 281 -0.19 1.06 18.81
CA TRP A 281 -1.64 1.12 19.06
C TRP A 281 -2.02 2.28 19.97
N GLN A 282 -1.16 2.66 20.92
CA GLN A 282 -1.45 3.80 21.80
C GLN A 282 -1.53 5.13 21.04
N LEU A 283 -0.74 5.28 19.97
CA LEU A 283 -0.78 6.46 19.12
C LEU A 283 -2.04 6.49 18.26
N LEU A 284 -2.54 5.31 17.86
CA LEU A 284 -3.74 5.14 17.03
C LEU A 284 -5.06 5.20 17.82
N ARG A 285 -5.01 5.00 19.15
CA ARG A 285 -6.18 5.03 20.05
C ARG A 285 -7.05 6.30 19.98
N PRO A 286 -6.61 7.50 19.61
CA PRO A 286 -7.57 8.59 19.44
C PRO A 286 -8.70 8.32 18.40
N HIS A 287 -8.60 7.26 17.58
CA HIS A 287 -9.56 6.84 16.55
C HIS A 287 -10.30 5.52 16.90
N LEU A 288 -10.81 5.46 18.14
CA LEU A 288 -10.94 4.24 18.95
C LEU A 288 -12.14 3.33 18.66
N THR A 289 -13.26 3.79 18.07
CA THR A 289 -14.45 2.91 18.03
C THR A 289 -14.31 1.78 17.01
N LEU A 290 -13.74 2.06 15.84
CA LEU A 290 -13.51 1.03 14.80
C LEU A 290 -12.50 -0.02 15.24
N LEU A 291 -11.36 0.42 15.77
CA LEU A 291 -10.28 -0.49 16.17
C LEU A 291 -10.69 -1.37 17.36
N THR A 292 -11.48 -0.82 18.28
CA THR A 292 -12.11 -1.63 19.34
C THR A 292 -13.13 -2.62 18.77
N ALA A 293 -14.01 -2.20 17.86
CA ALA A 293 -14.97 -3.11 17.24
C ALA A 293 -14.28 -4.25 16.46
N ALA A 294 -13.21 -3.95 15.72
CA ALA A 294 -12.41 -4.97 15.04
C ALA A 294 -11.76 -5.96 16.03
N GLY A 295 -11.25 -5.48 17.17
CA GLY A 295 -10.68 -6.34 18.22
C GLY A 295 -11.70 -7.17 19.00
N GLU A 296 -12.94 -6.66 19.14
CA GLU A 296 -14.03 -7.32 19.85
C GLU A 296 -14.92 -8.21 18.97
N GLY A 297 -14.65 -8.28 17.65
CA GLY A 297 -15.49 -9.01 16.71
C GLY A 297 -16.89 -8.41 16.60
N ARG A 298 -16.97 -7.08 16.44
CA ARG A 298 -18.23 -6.34 16.31
C ARG A 298 -18.32 -5.66 14.95
N SER A 299 -19.54 -5.59 14.44
CA SER A 299 -19.89 -4.73 13.31
C SER A 299 -19.94 -3.25 13.73
N MET A 300 -19.94 -2.36 12.74
CA MET A 300 -20.22 -0.93 12.93
C MET A 300 -21.43 -0.53 12.09
N ASP A 301 -22.38 0.18 12.69
CA ASP A 301 -23.48 0.82 11.98
C ASP A 301 -23.02 2.19 11.51
N LEU A 302 -23.04 2.42 10.19
CA LEU A 302 -22.62 3.65 9.55
C LEU A 302 -23.83 4.45 9.08
N THR A 303 -23.79 5.77 9.29
CA THR A 303 -24.79 6.71 8.76
C THR A 303 -24.07 7.85 8.07
N ASP A 304 -24.27 7.98 6.77
CA ASP A 304 -23.68 9.01 5.90
C ASP A 304 -22.16 9.13 6.01
N MET A 305 -21.46 8.00 6.22
CA MET A 305 -20.00 7.95 6.27
C MET A 305 -19.41 8.33 4.91
N PRO A 306 -18.50 9.30 4.81
CA PRO A 306 -17.88 9.65 3.54
C PRO A 306 -17.03 8.51 2.98
N VAL A 307 -17.16 8.25 1.67
CA VAL A 307 -16.47 7.17 0.97
C VAL A 307 -15.91 7.65 -0.37
N THR A 308 -14.69 7.26 -0.68
CA THR A 308 -14.07 7.52 -2.00
C THR A 308 -14.56 6.50 -3.03
N ALA A 309 -14.41 6.81 -4.31
CA ALA A 309 -14.70 5.85 -5.38
C ALA A 309 -13.82 4.58 -5.33
N GLU A 310 -12.66 4.63 -4.65
CA GLU A 310 -11.77 3.48 -4.41
C GLU A 310 -12.18 2.63 -3.20
N GLY A 311 -13.32 2.94 -2.56
CA GLY A 311 -13.83 2.21 -1.41
C GLY A 311 -13.11 2.55 -0.10
N ASP A 312 -12.38 3.66 -0.03
CA ASP A 312 -11.78 4.11 1.21
C ASP A 312 -12.79 4.96 1.99
N LEU A 313 -13.13 4.53 3.20
CA LEU A 313 -13.95 5.30 4.13
C LEU A 313 -13.10 6.37 4.82
N ILE A 314 -13.54 7.62 4.76
CA ILE A 314 -12.94 8.70 5.54
C ILE A 314 -13.57 8.64 6.93
N TRP A 315 -12.83 8.08 7.89
CA TRP A 315 -13.41 7.76 9.19
C TRP A 315 -13.75 9.01 10.00
N HIS A 316 -15.03 9.11 10.35
CA HIS A 316 -15.57 10.14 11.22
C HIS A 316 -16.43 9.49 12.31
N GLU A 317 -16.00 9.63 13.57
CA GLU A 317 -16.64 9.00 14.75
C GLU A 317 -18.14 9.37 14.93
N GLU A 318 -18.56 10.53 14.42
CA GLU A 318 -19.96 10.97 14.48
C GLU A 318 -20.89 10.15 13.57
N HIS A 319 -20.33 9.54 12.52
CA HIS A 319 -21.03 8.75 11.51
C HIS A 319 -21.03 7.23 11.80
N ALA A 320 -20.48 6.80 12.94
CA ALA A 320 -20.31 5.39 13.27
C ALA A 320 -20.78 5.04 14.70
N ARG A 321 -21.41 3.88 14.85
CA ARG A 321 -21.81 3.31 16.15
C ARG A 321 -21.48 1.81 16.21
N PRO A 322 -21.03 1.27 17.37
CA PRO A 322 -20.83 -0.15 17.52
C PRO A 322 -22.15 -0.93 17.34
N GLY A 323 -22.16 -1.87 16.41
CA GLY A 323 -23.29 -2.74 16.12
C GLY A 323 -23.22 -4.07 16.89
N GLU A 324 -23.93 -5.06 16.39
CA GLU A 324 -23.94 -6.43 16.95
C GLU A 324 -22.61 -7.17 16.74
N HIS A 325 -22.42 -8.27 17.48
CA HIS A 325 -21.30 -9.19 17.27
C HIS A 325 -21.31 -9.73 15.83
N ALA A 326 -20.16 -9.66 15.18
CA ALA A 326 -19.92 -10.13 13.83
C ALA A 326 -18.59 -10.86 13.80
N ASP A 327 -18.64 -12.19 13.72
CA ASP A 327 -17.44 -13.01 13.61
C ASP A 327 -16.76 -12.76 12.24
N PRO A 328 -15.48 -12.31 12.20
CA PRO A 328 -14.76 -12.09 10.96
C PRO A 328 -14.67 -13.34 10.09
N PHE A 329 -14.57 -14.55 10.66
CA PHE A 329 -14.49 -15.80 9.89
C PHE A 329 -15.83 -16.19 9.27
N ALA A 330 -16.94 -16.01 9.99
CA ALA A 330 -18.27 -16.13 9.42
C ALA A 330 -18.49 -15.11 8.29
N THR A 331 -18.07 -13.85 8.50
CA THR A 331 -18.14 -12.78 7.48
C THR A 331 -17.33 -13.14 6.24
N ALA A 332 -16.09 -13.59 6.42
CA ALA A 332 -15.19 -13.96 5.34
C ALA A 332 -15.69 -15.17 4.54
N ARG A 333 -16.42 -16.09 5.19
CA ARG A 333 -16.99 -17.27 4.52
C ARG A 333 -18.28 -16.95 3.76
N VAL A 334 -19.09 -16.00 4.22
CA VAL A 334 -20.44 -15.74 3.68
C VAL A 334 -20.51 -14.46 2.85
N ALA A 335 -20.05 -13.34 3.39
CA ALA A 335 -20.24 -12.02 2.78
C ALA A 335 -19.13 -11.67 1.78
N LEU A 336 -17.87 -11.97 2.12
CA LEU A 336 -16.70 -11.64 1.30
C LEU A 336 -16.77 -12.17 -0.16
N PRO A 337 -17.22 -13.42 -0.43
CA PRO A 337 -17.34 -13.91 -1.81
C PRO A 337 -18.38 -13.14 -2.65
N THR A 338 -19.34 -12.47 -2.00
CA THR A 338 -20.39 -11.69 -2.68
C THR A 338 -20.06 -10.21 -2.81
N ALA A 339 -18.96 -9.77 -2.17
CA ALA A 339 -18.58 -8.37 -2.12
C ALA A 339 -17.97 -7.91 -3.46
N THR A 340 -18.40 -6.74 -3.91
CA THR A 340 -17.84 -6.06 -5.08
C THR A 340 -16.56 -5.31 -4.70
N ALA A 341 -15.51 -5.43 -5.51
CA ALA A 341 -14.29 -4.65 -5.33
C ALA A 341 -14.43 -3.25 -5.94
N ALA A 342 -13.81 -2.25 -5.32
CA ALA A 342 -13.74 -0.91 -5.89
C ALA A 342 -12.64 -0.81 -6.98
N PRO A 343 -12.77 0.08 -7.97
CA PRO A 343 -11.69 0.37 -8.89
C PRO A 343 -10.53 1.07 -8.17
N ALA A 344 -9.31 0.93 -8.70
CA ALA A 344 -8.16 1.73 -8.28
C ALA A 344 -8.08 3.01 -9.12
N ALA A 345 -7.87 4.15 -8.46
CA ALA A 345 -7.67 5.43 -9.12
C ALA A 345 -6.38 5.38 -9.96
N PRO A 346 -6.31 6.08 -11.11
CA PRO A 346 -5.19 5.93 -12.06
C PRO A 346 -3.79 6.09 -11.44
N LEU A 347 -3.60 7.03 -10.50
CA LEU A 347 -2.31 7.24 -9.84
C LEU A 347 -1.97 6.21 -8.76
N ASP A 348 -2.96 5.43 -8.33
CA ASP A 348 -2.84 4.42 -7.28
C ASP A 348 -2.79 2.99 -7.83
N ARG A 349 -2.92 2.82 -9.16
CA ARG A 349 -2.66 1.58 -9.90
C ARG A 349 -1.17 1.28 -9.91
N HIS A 350 -0.74 0.46 -8.96
CA HIS A 350 0.63 -0.03 -8.86
C HIS A 350 0.63 -1.43 -8.26
N PRO A 351 1.48 -2.37 -8.73
CA PRO A 351 1.41 -3.76 -8.25
C PRO A 351 1.57 -3.90 -6.73
N VAL A 352 2.46 -3.13 -6.10
CA VAL A 352 2.64 -3.12 -4.64
C VAL A 352 1.43 -2.64 -3.82
N ARG A 353 0.45 -2.00 -4.48
CA ARG A 353 -0.82 -1.54 -3.87
C ARG A 353 -1.90 -2.61 -3.93
N LEU A 354 -1.69 -3.70 -4.68
CA LEU A 354 -2.60 -4.83 -4.71
C LEU A 354 -2.64 -5.49 -3.32
N ALA A 355 -3.82 -5.51 -2.71
CA ALA A 355 -4.06 -6.03 -1.37
C ALA A 355 -5.51 -6.50 -1.27
N GLU A 356 -5.83 -7.61 -1.94
CA GLU A 356 -7.18 -8.14 -2.07
C GLU A 356 -7.54 -9.05 -0.89
N PRO A 357 -8.59 -8.75 -0.10
CA PRO A 357 -9.01 -9.64 0.98
C PRO A 357 -9.46 -11.01 0.45
N VAL A 358 -8.90 -12.07 1.03
CA VAL A 358 -9.20 -13.46 0.71
C VAL A 358 -9.41 -14.28 1.97
N PHE A 359 -10.17 -15.36 1.81
CA PHE A 359 -10.41 -16.36 2.85
C PHE A 359 -9.96 -17.73 2.35
N LEU A 360 -9.12 -18.41 3.12
CA LEU A 360 -8.62 -19.75 2.81
C LEU A 360 -8.96 -20.70 3.96
N GLU A 361 -9.42 -21.89 3.61
CA GLU A 361 -9.62 -23.02 4.52
C GLU A 361 -9.29 -24.33 3.79
N GLY A 362 -9.06 -25.40 4.55
CA GLY A 362 -8.73 -26.71 3.97
C GLY A 362 -7.34 -26.79 3.32
N TYR A 363 -6.42 -25.88 3.67
CA TYR A 363 -5.02 -25.95 3.24
C TYR A 363 -4.19 -26.88 4.12
N GLY A 364 -3.12 -27.43 3.54
CA GLY A 364 -1.95 -27.89 4.29
C GLY A 364 -0.97 -26.73 4.48
N ALA A 365 -0.30 -26.66 5.63
CA ALA A 365 0.76 -25.69 5.88
C ALA A 365 2.11 -26.41 5.93
N GLU A 366 3.07 -25.94 5.14
CA GLU A 366 4.43 -26.44 5.06
C GLU A 366 5.39 -25.30 5.37
N GLN A 367 6.33 -25.51 6.28
CA GLN A 367 7.39 -24.55 6.60
C GLN A 367 8.74 -25.18 6.29
N ASP A 368 9.52 -24.50 5.46
CA ASP A 368 10.88 -24.87 5.09
C ASP A 368 11.83 -23.67 5.24
N ASP A 369 13.05 -23.79 4.69
CA ASP A 369 14.07 -22.74 4.72
C ASP A 369 13.71 -21.53 3.83
N GLU A 370 12.79 -21.67 2.86
CA GLU A 370 12.35 -20.62 1.94
C GLU A 370 11.16 -19.82 2.50
N GLY A 371 10.36 -20.42 3.39
CA GLY A 371 9.31 -19.72 4.13
C GLY A 371 8.14 -20.61 4.50
N LEU A 372 7.00 -19.97 4.79
CA LEU A 372 5.73 -20.66 5.01
C LEU A 372 4.95 -20.72 3.69
N VAL A 373 4.43 -21.90 3.35
CA VAL A 373 3.60 -22.12 2.16
C VAL A 373 2.30 -22.79 2.57
N PHE A 374 1.19 -22.31 1.99
CA PHE A 374 -0.10 -22.99 2.05
C PHE A 374 -0.35 -23.77 0.76
N THR A 375 -0.76 -25.02 0.91
CA THR A 375 -1.16 -25.88 -0.20
C THR A 375 -2.67 -26.07 -0.17
N VAL A 376 -3.39 -25.46 -1.13
CA VAL A 376 -4.85 -25.62 -1.32
C VAL A 376 -5.07 -26.34 -2.65
N ALA A 377 -5.82 -27.44 -2.63
CA ALA A 377 -6.12 -28.21 -3.84
C ALA A 377 -4.89 -28.59 -4.70
N GLY A 378 -3.72 -28.74 -4.08
CA GLY A 378 -2.45 -29.06 -4.74
C GLY A 378 -1.67 -27.86 -5.27
N CYS A 379 -2.22 -26.64 -5.22
CA CYS A 379 -1.54 -25.40 -5.58
C CYS A 379 -0.85 -24.80 -4.35
N ARG A 380 0.38 -24.32 -4.54
CA ARG A 380 1.19 -23.67 -3.51
C ARG A 380 0.98 -22.15 -3.54
N LEU A 381 0.80 -21.55 -2.37
CA LEU A 381 0.74 -20.11 -2.18
C LEU A 381 1.71 -19.72 -1.06
N ALA A 382 2.68 -18.87 -1.38
CA ALA A 382 3.62 -18.35 -0.40
C ALA A 382 2.89 -17.47 0.63
N VAL A 383 3.28 -17.59 1.89
CA VAL A 383 2.70 -16.85 3.01
C VAL A 383 3.76 -15.93 3.60
N ASP A 384 3.54 -14.62 3.49
CA ASP A 384 4.43 -13.59 4.01
C ASP A 384 4.18 -13.41 5.51
N THR A 385 4.87 -14.22 6.31
CA THR A 385 4.81 -14.10 7.77
C THR A 385 5.69 -12.99 8.34
N ASP A 386 6.59 -12.41 7.53
CA ASP A 386 7.47 -11.31 7.94
C ASP A 386 6.70 -9.99 8.06
N ARG A 387 5.59 -9.85 7.33
CA ARG A 387 4.64 -8.74 7.46
C ARG A 387 3.63 -8.88 8.60
N VAL A 388 3.67 -9.96 9.37
CA VAL A 388 2.81 -10.07 10.56
C VAL A 388 3.29 -9.08 11.62
N PRO A 389 2.45 -8.13 12.07
CA PRO A 389 2.91 -7.07 12.95
C PRO A 389 3.28 -7.61 14.33
N ALA A 390 4.50 -7.31 14.77
CA ALA A 390 4.95 -7.57 16.14
C ALA A 390 4.11 -6.83 17.20
N ALA A 391 3.27 -5.88 16.77
CA ALA A 391 2.31 -5.18 17.59
C ALA A 391 1.04 -6.00 17.89
N GLY A 392 0.89 -7.23 17.42
CA GLY A 392 -0.27 -8.08 17.67
C GLY A 392 0.09 -9.47 18.23
N PRO A 393 -0.93 -10.29 18.58
CA PRO A 393 -0.74 -11.66 19.04
C PRO A 393 -0.54 -12.67 17.91
N LEU A 394 -0.70 -12.27 16.65
CA LEU A 394 -0.48 -13.14 15.48
C LEU A 394 1.02 -13.38 15.33
N THR A 395 1.43 -14.64 15.19
CA THR A 395 2.84 -15.02 14.99
C THR A 395 2.98 -16.04 13.85
N PRO A 396 4.17 -16.17 13.23
CA PRO A 396 4.41 -17.19 12.20
C PRO A 396 4.01 -18.60 12.64
N GLN A 397 4.24 -18.95 13.91
CA GLN A 397 3.86 -20.27 14.45
C GLN A 397 2.34 -20.45 14.53
N THR A 398 1.60 -19.40 14.92
CA THR A 398 0.13 -19.47 14.93
C THR A 398 -0.45 -19.56 13.53
N VAL A 399 0.19 -18.93 12.54
CA VAL A 399 -0.19 -19.03 11.13
C VAL A 399 0.10 -20.43 10.59
N ALA A 400 1.27 -21.00 10.86
CA ALA A 400 1.61 -22.37 10.45
C ALA A 400 0.68 -23.43 11.07
N GLY A 401 0.24 -23.22 12.32
CA GLY A 401 -0.67 -24.13 13.04
C GLY A 401 -2.16 -23.83 12.88
N SER A 402 -2.55 -23.10 11.83
CA SER A 402 -3.93 -22.67 11.60
C SER A 402 -4.72 -23.61 10.69
N SER A 403 -6.05 -23.57 10.81
CA SER A 403 -6.98 -24.31 9.95
C SER A 403 -7.77 -23.43 8.97
N ALA A 404 -7.81 -22.13 9.23
CA ALA A 404 -8.40 -21.14 8.35
C ALA A 404 -7.64 -19.81 8.47
N CYS A 405 -7.57 -19.05 7.38
CA CYS A 405 -6.84 -17.80 7.29
C CYS A 405 -7.66 -16.75 6.55
N ILE A 406 -7.80 -15.57 7.15
CA ILE A 406 -8.16 -14.33 6.47
C ILE A 406 -6.87 -13.60 6.17
N GLY A 407 -6.63 -13.26 4.91
CA GLY A 407 -5.40 -12.57 4.50
C GLY A 407 -5.63 -11.59 3.37
N LEU A 408 -4.56 -10.90 3.00
CA LEU A 408 -4.47 -10.05 1.81
C LEU A 408 -3.65 -10.79 0.76
N LEU A 409 -4.26 -11.01 -0.40
CA LEU A 409 -3.55 -11.42 -1.59
C LEU A 409 -2.83 -10.21 -2.16
N ARG A 410 -1.50 -10.31 -2.24
CA ARG A 410 -0.61 -9.25 -2.69
C ARG A 410 0.24 -9.74 -3.84
N TRP A 411 0.85 -8.79 -4.55
CA TRP A 411 1.92 -9.05 -5.49
C TRP A 411 3.24 -8.58 -4.92
N ASP A 412 4.20 -9.49 -4.73
CA ASP A 412 5.54 -9.17 -4.25
C ASP A 412 6.58 -10.00 -5.01
N ALA A 413 7.71 -9.37 -5.34
CA ALA A 413 8.85 -9.99 -6.02
C ALA A 413 8.56 -10.83 -7.29
N GLY A 414 7.44 -10.59 -7.98
CA GLY A 414 7.06 -11.34 -9.19
C GLY A 414 6.07 -12.47 -8.94
N ASP A 415 5.56 -12.62 -7.72
CA ASP A 415 4.62 -13.67 -7.35
C ASP A 415 3.44 -13.13 -6.53
N PHE A 416 2.33 -13.88 -6.58
CA PHE A 416 1.24 -13.69 -5.63
C PHE A 416 1.62 -14.27 -4.26
N VAL A 417 1.46 -13.46 -3.21
CA VAL A 417 1.76 -13.84 -1.82
C VAL A 417 0.58 -13.53 -0.90
N LEU A 418 0.39 -14.35 0.12
CA LEU A 418 -0.63 -14.15 1.15
C LEU A 418 -0.03 -13.47 2.37
N GLN A 419 -0.51 -12.27 2.71
CA GLN A 419 -0.24 -11.65 4.00
C GLN A 419 -1.36 -12.01 5.00
N PRO A 420 -1.07 -12.73 6.10
CA PRO A 420 -2.09 -13.07 7.10
C PRO A 420 -2.60 -11.85 7.88
N LEU A 421 -3.92 -11.73 8.03
CA LEU A 421 -4.56 -10.75 8.92
C LEU A 421 -5.16 -11.40 10.16
N ALA A 422 -5.72 -12.61 10.01
CA ALA A 422 -6.27 -13.39 11.10
C ALA A 422 -6.25 -14.87 10.78
N VAL A 423 -6.14 -15.72 11.81
CA VAL A 423 -6.19 -17.17 11.67
C VAL A 423 -7.08 -17.84 12.71
N GLU A 424 -7.70 -18.95 12.36
CA GLU A 424 -8.30 -19.88 13.32
C GLU A 424 -7.29 -20.97 13.69
N THR A 425 -7.05 -21.16 14.98
CA THR A 425 -6.22 -22.25 15.50
C THR A 425 -6.92 -22.97 16.64
N THR A 426 -6.39 -24.12 17.06
CA THR A 426 -6.97 -24.93 18.14
C THR A 426 -6.18 -24.76 19.44
N VAL A 427 -6.81 -24.20 20.46
CA VAL A 427 -6.26 -24.10 21.82
C VAL A 427 -7.12 -24.92 22.78
N ARG A 428 -6.53 -25.91 23.46
CA ARG A 428 -7.24 -26.80 24.40
C ARG A 428 -8.53 -27.41 23.80
N LYS A 429 -8.45 -27.87 22.54
CA LYS A 429 -9.57 -28.44 21.76
C LYS A 429 -10.70 -27.47 21.41
N LYS A 430 -10.49 -26.16 21.56
CA LYS A 430 -11.43 -25.13 21.10
C LYS A 430 -10.80 -24.34 19.96
N THR A 431 -11.57 -24.09 18.91
CA THR A 431 -11.19 -23.14 17.87
C THR A 431 -11.18 -21.74 18.46
N VAL A 432 -10.11 -21.00 18.21
CA VAL A 432 -9.90 -19.63 18.67
C VAL A 432 -9.36 -18.83 17.49
N ALA A 433 -9.92 -17.65 17.26
CA ALA A 433 -9.42 -16.70 16.28
C ALA A 433 -8.29 -15.85 16.88
N VAL A 434 -7.23 -15.64 16.10
CA VAL A 434 -6.09 -14.78 16.44
C VAL A 434 -5.96 -13.72 15.35
N HIS A 435 -6.07 -12.45 15.71
CA HIS A 435 -6.05 -11.32 14.76
C HIS A 435 -4.82 -10.45 14.94
N ALA A 436 -4.25 -9.94 13.85
CA ALA A 436 -3.15 -8.97 13.87
C ALA A 436 -3.52 -7.70 14.65
N GLY A 437 -4.75 -7.22 14.51
CA GLY A 437 -5.28 -6.03 15.19
C GLY A 437 -5.83 -6.23 16.60
N ALA A 438 -5.73 -7.43 17.19
CA ALA A 438 -6.43 -7.76 18.44
C ALA A 438 -6.07 -6.88 19.65
N TRP A 439 -4.90 -6.21 19.64
CA TRP A 439 -4.47 -5.32 20.73
C TRP A 439 -4.88 -3.85 20.52
N ALA A 440 -5.52 -3.52 19.40
CA ALA A 440 -5.79 -2.12 19.02
C ALA A 440 -6.70 -1.39 20.02
N GLY A 441 -7.77 -2.04 20.50
CA GLY A 441 -8.68 -1.52 21.53
C GLY A 441 -8.17 -1.63 22.98
N GLY A 442 -6.95 -2.15 23.18
CA GLY A 442 -6.46 -2.59 24.49
C GLY A 442 -6.60 -4.11 24.67
N THR A 443 -5.77 -4.69 25.51
CA THR A 443 -5.66 -6.15 25.64
C THR A 443 -5.52 -6.59 27.08
N THR A 444 -6.12 -7.74 27.41
CA THR A 444 -5.87 -8.47 28.67
C THR A 444 -4.73 -9.48 28.54
N ASP A 445 -4.16 -9.61 27.34
CA ASP A 445 -2.99 -10.44 27.10
C ASP A 445 -1.79 -9.91 27.88
N LYS A 446 -1.13 -10.78 28.65
CA LYS A 446 0.00 -10.38 29.51
C LYS A 446 1.19 -9.82 28.71
N ALA A 447 1.45 -10.36 27.52
CA ALA A 447 2.51 -9.87 26.64
C ALA A 447 2.14 -8.49 26.08
N GLY A 448 0.89 -8.33 25.63
CA GLY A 448 0.37 -7.05 25.15
C GLY A 448 0.40 -5.96 26.23
N VAL A 449 -0.10 -6.25 27.44
CA VAL A 449 -0.04 -5.31 28.59
C VAL A 449 1.39 -4.89 28.93
N LYS A 450 2.33 -5.85 28.91
CA LYS A 450 3.75 -5.56 29.19
C LYS A 450 4.37 -4.68 28.09
N ALA A 451 4.07 -4.98 26.83
CA ALA A 451 4.58 -4.23 25.69
C ALA A 451 4.02 -2.79 25.67
N GLU A 452 2.73 -2.62 25.96
CA GLU A 452 2.11 -1.31 26.11
C GLU A 452 2.75 -0.47 27.23
N LYS A 453 2.98 -1.05 28.40
CA LYS A 453 3.61 -0.34 29.52
C LYS A 453 5.00 0.18 29.13
N ALA A 454 5.80 -0.66 28.48
CA ALA A 454 7.15 -0.27 28.05
C ALA A 454 7.14 0.90 27.06
N ALA A 455 6.16 0.95 26.15
CA ALA A 455 6.01 2.03 25.20
C ALA A 455 5.60 3.36 25.88
N THR A 456 4.68 3.32 26.85
CA THR A 456 4.24 4.50 27.60
C THR A 456 5.41 5.17 28.32
N ASP A 457 6.26 4.37 28.96
CA ASP A 457 7.43 4.85 29.70
C ASP A 457 8.43 5.56 28.76
N ALA A 458 8.64 5.05 27.55
CA ALA A 458 9.52 5.66 26.55
C ALA A 458 8.99 7.02 26.04
N VAL A 459 7.69 7.11 25.73
CA VAL A 459 7.06 8.35 25.25
C VAL A 459 7.09 9.44 26.34
N ALA A 460 6.88 9.08 27.60
CA ALA A 460 6.94 10.02 28.71
C ALA A 460 8.34 10.67 28.83
N VAL A 461 9.40 9.87 28.72
CA VAL A 461 10.79 10.35 28.73
C VAL A 461 11.08 11.30 27.56
N LEU A 462 10.59 10.98 26.36
CA LEU A 462 10.77 11.84 25.18
C LEU A 462 10.05 13.18 25.32
N ARG A 463 8.81 13.18 25.80
CA ARG A 463 8.05 14.42 26.07
C ARG A 463 8.75 15.28 27.12
N GLU A 464 9.29 14.66 28.17
CA GLU A 464 10.07 15.38 29.19
C GLU A 464 11.33 16.03 28.59
N ARG A 465 12.09 15.30 27.78
CA ARG A 465 13.30 15.81 27.11
C ARG A 465 12.97 16.94 26.12
N ALA A 466 11.95 16.76 25.29
CA ALA A 466 11.50 17.79 24.34
C ALA A 466 11.04 19.06 25.09
N GLY A 467 10.30 18.90 26.19
CA GLY A 467 9.88 20.03 27.03
C GLY A 467 11.03 20.74 27.73
N ARG A 468 12.17 20.09 27.99
CA ARG A 468 13.39 20.75 28.50
C ARG A 468 14.11 21.52 27.39
N LEU A 469 14.19 20.96 26.19
CA LEU A 469 14.82 21.60 25.02
C LEU A 469 14.07 22.85 24.56
N LEU A 470 12.73 22.87 24.63
CA LEU A 470 11.92 24.04 24.28
C LEU A 470 11.92 25.16 25.33
N ARG A 471 12.49 24.90 26.52
CA ARG A 471 12.60 25.87 27.62
C ARG A 471 14.02 26.41 27.80
N ALA A 472 14.98 25.86 27.07
CA ALA A 472 16.35 26.36 26.94
C ALA A 472 16.44 27.25 25.70
#